data_AF-A0A672YRB1-F1
#
_entry.id   AF-A0A672YRB1-F1
#
_cell.length_a   1.000
_cell.length_b   1.000
_cell.length_c   1.000
_cell.angle_alpha   90.00
_cell.angle_beta   90.00
_cell.angle_gamma   90.00
#
_symmetry.space_group_name_H-M   'P 1'
#
loop_
_entity.id
_entity.type
_entity.pdbx_description
1 polymer ?
#
loop_
_entity_poly.entity_id
_entity_poly.type
_entity_poly.pdbx_seq_one_letter_code
_entity_poly.pdbx_strand_id
1 'polypeptide(L)'
;MTTVKRAVLLLVLATTAAVINADAEHENCEGHNVTVKIPDLHKVYGDWVLVWAVSDNPKGHEILQNTTSSHVEMKLQPDNKTIEYNERNIGNTCTSYFVNLTIPDDDHEHHSLTEETNGVRKMVNDSGKVDFLESCDDCMTMIYDSETYGRYLLLYRRDGHHRDVEQMKAHQASHEKLAKCWHFPLEHVFIYDGVADFCHKKSAPEEKTEEH
;
A
#
# COMPACT_ATOMS: atom_id res chain seq x y z
N MET A 1 63.72 55.43 15.55
CA MET A 1 64.57 54.28 15.18
C MET A 1 64.77 53.52 16.49
N THR A 2 64.39 52.26 16.68
CA THR A 2 64.42 51.12 15.76
C THR A 2 63.50 49.99 16.31
N THR A 3 62.58 49.53 15.46
CA THR A 3 62.13 48.14 15.26
C THR A 3 61.96 47.20 16.47
N VAL A 4 60.70 46.91 16.83
CA VAL A 4 60.31 45.56 17.28
C VAL A 4 59.68 44.85 16.09
N LYS A 5 60.36 43.83 15.57
CA LYS A 5 59.86 42.95 14.50
C LYS A 5 58.64 42.19 15.03
N ARG A 6 57.44 42.60 14.63
CA ARG A 6 56.24 41.76 14.80
C ARG A 6 56.29 40.66 13.75
N ALA A 7 56.67 39.45 14.17
CA ALA A 7 56.41 38.25 13.41
C ALA A 7 54.89 38.04 13.38
N VAL A 8 54.29 38.19 12.20
CA VAL A 8 52.90 37.80 11.96
C VAL A 8 52.90 36.28 11.83
N LEU A 9 52.47 35.59 12.88
CA LEU A 9 52.22 34.16 12.84
C LEU A 9 50.92 33.95 12.05
N LEU A 10 51.04 33.56 10.78
CA LEU A 10 49.92 33.08 9.97
C LEU A 10 49.48 31.71 10.52
N LEU A 11 48.45 31.71 11.36
CA LEU A 11 47.71 30.49 11.69
C LEU A 11 46.93 30.07 10.45
N VAL A 12 47.50 29.17 9.66
CA VAL A 12 46.75 28.38 8.68
C VAL A 12 45.91 27.39 9.48
N LEU A 13 44.67 27.77 9.78
CA LEU A 13 43.65 26.84 10.23
C LEU A 13 43.29 25.96 9.03
N ALA A 14 43.91 24.79 8.95
CA ALA A 14 43.42 23.70 8.14
C ALA A 14 42.07 23.28 8.74
N THR A 15 40.98 23.88 8.27
CA THR A 15 39.65 23.30 8.45
C THR A 15 39.66 22.01 7.66
N THR A 16 39.91 20.90 8.34
CA THR A 16 39.42 19.61 7.86
C THR A 16 37.93 19.82 7.64
N ALA A 17 37.52 19.92 6.37
CA ALA A 17 36.14 19.63 6.02
C ALA A 17 35.92 18.22 6.54
N ALA A 18 35.27 18.10 7.71
CA ALA A 18 34.53 16.91 8.00
C ALA A 18 33.55 16.83 6.84
N VAL A 19 33.88 16.01 5.85
CA VAL A 19 32.88 15.42 4.99
C VAL A 19 32.02 14.68 5.99
N ILE A 20 30.96 15.35 6.45
CA ILE A 20 29.83 14.67 7.02
C ILE A 20 29.34 13.91 5.81
N ASN A 21 29.87 12.70 5.61
CA ASN A 21 29.08 11.67 4.98
C ASN A 21 27.83 11.70 5.85
N ALA A 22 26.76 12.29 5.32
CA ALA A 22 25.46 11.78 5.61
C ALA A 22 25.58 10.33 5.14
N ASP A 23 26.05 9.46 6.06
CA ASP A 23 25.74 8.06 5.98
C ASP A 23 24.23 8.09 5.88
N ALA A 24 23.73 7.88 4.66
CA ALA A 24 22.40 7.39 4.48
C ALA A 24 22.29 6.28 5.52
N GLU A 25 21.45 6.46 6.54
CA GLU A 25 21.07 5.36 7.39
C GLU A 25 20.77 4.24 6.41
N HIS A 26 21.62 3.21 6.39
CA HIS A 26 21.35 2.03 5.62
C HIS A 26 20.11 1.47 6.29
N GLU A 27 18.94 1.82 5.74
CA GLU A 27 17.67 1.58 6.37
C GLU A 27 17.59 0.09 6.59
N ASN A 28 17.60 -0.35 7.86
CA ASN A 28 17.63 -1.76 8.16
C ASN A 28 16.24 -2.34 7.83
N CYS A 29 16.16 -2.93 6.64
CA CYS A 29 14.97 -3.55 6.06
C CYS A 29 14.86 -5.05 6.36
N GLU A 30 15.71 -5.58 7.23
CA GLU A 30 15.62 -6.97 7.65
C GLU A 30 14.23 -7.26 8.24
N GLY A 31 13.59 -8.33 7.74
CA GLY A 31 12.24 -8.73 8.13
C GLY A 31 11.09 -7.94 7.47
N HIS A 32 11.36 -6.84 6.76
CA HIS A 32 10.32 -6.03 6.11
C HIS A 32 9.99 -6.46 4.67
N ASN A 33 10.73 -7.44 4.13
CA ASN A 33 10.59 -7.93 2.75
C ASN A 33 10.15 -9.40 2.71
N VAL A 34 9.53 -9.90 3.79
CA VAL A 34 9.09 -11.30 3.88
C VAL A 34 7.71 -11.44 3.28
N THR A 35 7.58 -12.19 2.19
CA THR A 35 6.30 -12.48 1.56
C THR A 35 5.56 -13.63 2.27
N VAL A 36 4.24 -13.52 2.33
CA VAL A 36 3.35 -14.61 2.78
C VAL A 36 3.47 -15.74 1.77
N LYS A 37 3.68 -16.96 2.27
CA LYS A 37 3.77 -18.16 1.43
C LYS A 37 2.39 -18.67 1.06
N ILE A 38 2.28 -19.37 -0.06
CA ILE A 38 1.02 -19.97 -0.55
C ILE A 38 0.25 -20.76 0.53
N PRO A 39 0.88 -21.65 1.34
CA PRO A 39 0.17 -22.38 2.40
C PRO A 39 -0.44 -21.47 3.49
N ASP A 40 0.11 -20.27 3.64
CA ASP A 40 -0.25 -19.29 4.67
C ASP A 40 -1.19 -18.20 4.13
N LEU A 41 -1.63 -18.27 2.86
CA LEU A 41 -2.56 -17.29 2.27
C LEU A 41 -3.90 -17.18 3.01
N HIS A 42 -4.27 -18.20 3.78
CA HIS A 42 -5.45 -18.14 4.64
C HIS A 42 -5.43 -16.96 5.63
N LYS A 43 -4.25 -16.42 5.96
CA LYS A 43 -4.09 -15.23 6.81
C LYS A 43 -4.66 -13.96 6.20
N VAL A 44 -4.70 -13.85 4.86
CA VAL A 44 -5.14 -12.63 4.16
C VAL A 44 -6.64 -12.61 3.86
N TYR A 45 -7.37 -13.69 4.14
CA TYR A 45 -8.81 -13.75 3.93
C TYR A 45 -9.58 -12.96 4.99
N GLY A 46 -10.71 -12.40 4.58
CA GLY A 46 -11.61 -11.63 5.42
C GLY A 46 -11.87 -10.22 4.90
N ASP A 47 -12.37 -9.39 5.81
CA ASP A 47 -12.78 -8.02 5.54
C ASP A 47 -11.75 -7.04 6.08
N TRP A 48 -11.34 -6.09 5.24
CA TRP A 48 -10.19 -5.21 5.47
C TRP A 48 -10.53 -3.76 5.13
N VAL A 49 -9.95 -2.83 5.88
CA VAL A 49 -10.04 -1.38 5.64
C VAL A 49 -8.65 -0.84 5.36
N LEU A 50 -8.49 -0.13 4.24
CA LEU A 50 -7.22 0.52 3.90
C LEU A 50 -6.96 1.65 4.87
N VAL A 51 -5.81 1.62 5.54
CA VAL A 51 -5.45 2.63 6.55
C VAL A 51 -4.32 3.54 6.10
N TRP A 52 -3.47 3.04 5.20
CA TRP A 52 -2.32 3.76 4.69
C TRP A 52 -1.94 3.23 3.32
N ALA A 53 -1.61 4.11 2.37
CA ALA A 53 -1.15 3.67 1.05
C ALA A 53 -0.21 4.67 0.39
N VAL A 54 0.61 4.18 -0.53
CA VAL A 54 1.39 5.02 -1.42
C VAL A 54 1.60 4.32 -2.77
N SER A 55 1.81 5.12 -3.82
CA SER A 55 2.14 4.63 -5.16
C SER A 55 3.42 5.28 -5.66
N ASP A 56 4.14 4.60 -6.55
CA ASP A 56 5.27 5.16 -7.28
C ASP A 56 4.87 5.74 -8.66
N ASN A 57 3.58 5.75 -8.98
CA ASN A 57 3.05 6.19 -10.27
C ASN A 57 2.16 7.43 -10.12
N PRO A 58 2.29 8.45 -10.99
CA PRO A 58 1.46 9.66 -10.96
C PRO A 58 -0.06 9.39 -11.01
N LYS A 59 -0.50 8.37 -11.75
CA LYS A 59 -1.91 7.98 -11.81
C LYS A 59 -2.38 7.43 -10.45
N GLY A 60 -1.52 6.68 -9.77
CA GLY A 60 -1.80 6.21 -8.42
C GLY A 60 -1.83 7.34 -7.40
N HIS A 61 -1.01 8.38 -7.56
CA HIS A 61 -1.11 9.59 -6.74
C HIS A 61 -2.48 10.25 -6.89
N GLU A 62 -2.98 10.40 -8.12
CA GLU A 62 -4.31 10.97 -8.37
C GLU A 62 -5.44 10.12 -7.76
N ILE A 63 -5.37 8.79 -7.90
CA ILE A 63 -6.36 7.87 -7.32
C ILE A 63 -6.34 7.98 -5.79
N LEU A 64 -5.17 7.87 -5.16
CA LEU A 64 -5.04 7.90 -3.70
C LEU A 64 -5.44 9.26 -3.11
N GLN A 65 -5.18 10.37 -3.80
CA GLN A 65 -5.61 11.71 -3.36
C GLN A 65 -7.12 11.91 -3.39
N ASN A 66 -7.81 11.26 -4.33
CA ASN A 66 -9.26 11.37 -4.47
C ASN A 66 -10.01 10.33 -3.63
N THR A 67 -9.32 9.33 -3.06
CA THR A 67 -9.91 8.30 -2.20
C THR A 67 -9.98 8.79 -0.76
N THR A 68 -11.14 8.61 -0.14
CA THR A 68 -11.41 8.92 1.27
C THR A 68 -11.47 7.65 2.13
N SER A 69 -11.99 6.56 1.59
CA SER A 69 -12.01 5.25 2.23
C SER A 69 -11.96 4.13 1.20
N SER A 70 -11.41 2.98 1.61
CA SER A 70 -11.38 1.74 0.83
C SER A 70 -11.65 0.56 1.75
N HIS A 71 -12.58 -0.30 1.33
CA HIS A 71 -12.90 -1.55 2.01
C HIS A 71 -12.71 -2.72 1.04
N VAL A 72 -12.08 -3.78 1.51
CA VAL A 72 -11.78 -4.98 0.72
C VAL A 72 -12.39 -6.20 1.38
N GLU A 73 -13.05 -7.04 0.59
CA GLU A 73 -13.44 -8.41 0.96
C GLU A 73 -12.55 -9.39 0.20
N MET A 74 -11.90 -10.30 0.92
CA MET A 74 -11.06 -11.35 0.33
C MET A 74 -11.56 -12.73 0.74
N LYS A 75 -11.85 -13.58 -0.25
CA LYS A 75 -12.38 -14.92 0.01
C LYS A 75 -11.86 -15.95 -0.98
N LEU A 76 -11.37 -17.08 -0.47
CA LEU A 76 -11.04 -18.24 -1.30
C LEU A 76 -12.30 -18.85 -1.92
N GLN A 77 -12.28 -19.06 -3.24
CA GLN A 77 -13.34 -19.73 -3.97
C GLN A 77 -13.28 -21.26 -3.78
N PRO A 78 -14.38 -21.99 -4.06
CA PRO A 78 -14.42 -23.44 -3.91
C PRO A 78 -13.40 -24.23 -4.74
N ASP A 79 -12.80 -23.62 -5.78
CA ASP A 79 -11.76 -24.22 -6.60
C ASP A 79 -10.39 -24.30 -5.91
N ASN A 80 -10.22 -23.64 -4.76
CA ASN A 80 -8.97 -23.46 -4.00
C ASN A 80 -7.82 -22.82 -4.79
N LYS A 81 -8.12 -22.19 -5.92
CA LYS A 81 -7.14 -21.56 -6.82
C LYS A 81 -7.44 -20.10 -7.08
N THR A 82 -8.66 -19.65 -6.80
CA THR A 82 -9.08 -18.27 -7.04
C THR A 82 -9.45 -17.62 -5.72
N ILE A 83 -8.90 -16.44 -5.47
CA ILE A 83 -9.31 -15.56 -4.38
C ILE A 83 -10.18 -14.46 -5.00
N GLU A 84 -11.42 -14.38 -4.55
CA GLU A 84 -12.30 -13.26 -4.82
C GLU A 84 -11.80 -12.04 -4.05
N TYR A 85 -11.51 -10.95 -4.75
CA TYR A 85 -11.10 -9.66 -4.19
C TYR A 85 -12.13 -8.62 -4.64
N ASN A 86 -12.90 -8.12 -3.67
CA ASN A 86 -13.88 -7.07 -3.91
C ASN A 86 -13.49 -5.83 -3.14
N GLU A 87 -13.07 -4.79 -3.84
CA GLU A 87 -12.69 -3.51 -3.27
C GLU A 87 -13.78 -2.47 -3.52
N ARG A 88 -14.06 -1.63 -2.53
CA ARG A 88 -15.05 -0.56 -2.61
C ARG A 88 -14.46 0.72 -2.06
N ASN A 89 -14.39 1.73 -2.91
CA ASN A 89 -13.74 3.00 -2.66
C ASN A 89 -14.77 4.12 -2.62
N ILE A 90 -14.74 4.94 -1.57
CA ILE A 90 -15.37 6.26 -1.60
C ILE A 90 -14.31 7.26 -2.00
N GLY A 91 -14.55 7.99 -3.09
CA GLY A 91 -13.83 9.22 -3.42
C GLY A 91 -14.81 10.30 -3.85
N ASN A 92 -14.57 10.89 -5.03
CA ASN A 92 -15.55 11.76 -5.68
C ASN A 92 -16.85 11.02 -6.01
N THR A 93 -16.75 9.72 -6.29
CA THR A 93 -17.87 8.82 -6.52
C THR A 93 -17.66 7.51 -5.76
N CYS A 94 -18.72 6.70 -5.70
CA CYS A 94 -18.63 5.35 -5.20
C CYS A 94 -18.19 4.41 -6.34
N THR A 95 -17.01 3.80 -6.17
CA THR A 95 -16.41 2.92 -7.18
C THR A 95 -16.07 1.58 -6.55
N SER A 96 -16.43 0.48 -7.22
CA SER A 96 -16.12 -0.87 -6.78
C SER A 96 -15.28 -1.60 -7.83
N TYR A 97 -14.35 -2.42 -7.37
CA TYR A 97 -13.52 -3.30 -8.20
C TYR A 97 -13.78 -4.74 -7.78
N PHE A 98 -14.15 -5.58 -8.74
CA PHE A 98 -14.38 -7.01 -8.56
C PHE A 98 -13.31 -7.76 -9.34
N VAL A 99 -12.44 -8.47 -8.62
CA VAL A 99 -11.21 -9.07 -9.15
C VAL A 99 -11.13 -10.52 -8.74
N ASN A 100 -10.77 -11.37 -9.69
CA ASN A 100 -10.38 -12.74 -9.42
C ASN A 100 -8.86 -12.83 -9.40
N LEU A 101 -8.30 -13.04 -8.21
CA LEU A 101 -6.88 -13.28 -8.01
C LEU A 101 -6.59 -14.77 -8.14
N THR A 102 -5.88 -15.17 -9.19
CA THR A 102 -5.46 -16.56 -9.37
C THR A 102 -4.21 -16.83 -8.54
N ILE A 103 -4.24 -17.88 -7.71
CA ILE A 103 -3.07 -18.40 -7.00
C ILE A 103 -2.19 -19.11 -8.04
N PRO A 104 -0.94 -18.68 -8.23
CA PRO A 104 -0.06 -19.30 -9.22
C PRO A 104 0.24 -20.77 -8.87
N ASP A 105 -0.04 -21.67 -9.82
CA ASP A 105 0.32 -23.10 -9.77
C ASP A 105 1.71 -23.35 -10.44
N ASP A 106 2.07 -22.47 -11.38
CA ASP A 106 3.34 -22.30 -12.12
C ASP A 106 3.29 -20.89 -12.78
N ASP A 107 4.40 -20.32 -13.25
CA ASP A 107 4.73 -18.90 -13.63
C ASP A 107 3.75 -18.07 -14.53
N HIS A 108 2.48 -18.44 -14.67
CA HIS A 108 1.48 -17.75 -15.48
C HIS A 108 0.33 -17.23 -14.61
N GLU A 109 0.39 -15.95 -14.25
CA GLU A 109 -0.68 -15.22 -13.59
C GLU A 109 -1.68 -14.70 -14.64
N HIS A 110 -2.93 -15.15 -14.56
CA HIS A 110 -4.06 -14.61 -15.31
C HIS A 110 -5.08 -14.03 -14.32
N HIS A 111 -5.34 -12.72 -14.42
CA HIS A 111 -6.34 -12.03 -13.59
C HIS A 111 -7.41 -11.41 -14.48
N SER A 112 -8.66 -11.44 -14.02
CA SER A 112 -9.79 -10.73 -14.66
C SER A 112 -10.25 -9.62 -13.73
N LEU A 113 -10.15 -8.37 -14.19
CA LEU A 113 -10.57 -7.16 -13.47
C LEU A 113 -11.87 -6.60 -14.05
N THR A 114 -12.89 -6.46 -13.21
CA THR A 114 -14.13 -5.75 -13.53
C THR A 114 -14.25 -4.53 -12.63
N GLU A 115 -14.38 -3.35 -13.22
CA GLU A 115 -14.65 -2.09 -12.52
C GLU A 115 -16.15 -1.77 -12.61
N GLU A 116 -16.76 -1.40 -11.48
CA GLU A 116 -18.12 -0.89 -11.40
C GLU A 116 -18.09 0.55 -10.85
N THR A 117 -18.58 1.51 -11.63
CA THR A 117 -18.76 2.90 -11.17
C THR A 117 -20.22 3.28 -11.27
N ASN A 118 -20.82 3.70 -10.14
CA ASN A 118 -22.24 4.07 -10.07
C ASN A 118 -23.20 3.02 -10.69
N GLY A 119 -22.93 1.72 -10.45
CA GLY A 119 -23.73 0.61 -10.97
C GLY A 119 -23.45 0.21 -12.42
N VAL A 120 -22.53 0.88 -13.12
CA VAL A 120 -22.13 0.51 -14.49
C VAL A 120 -20.85 -0.32 -14.45
N ARG A 121 -20.92 -1.57 -14.90
CA ARG A 121 -19.77 -2.48 -14.98
C ARG A 121 -19.03 -2.38 -16.31
N LYS A 122 -17.71 -2.38 -16.24
CA LYS A 122 -16.81 -2.39 -17.38
C LYS A 122 -15.64 -3.35 -17.09
N MET A 123 -15.33 -4.21 -18.06
CA MET A 123 -14.08 -4.98 -18.00
C MET A 123 -12.90 -4.04 -18.19
N VAL A 124 -11.93 -4.12 -17.28
CA VAL A 124 -10.65 -3.43 -17.41
C VAL A 124 -9.64 -4.47 -17.86
N ASN A 125 -9.03 -4.22 -19.02
CA ASN A 125 -7.95 -5.05 -19.51
C ASN A 125 -6.65 -4.59 -18.85
N ASP A 126 -6.40 -5.14 -17.66
CA ASP A 126 -5.17 -4.93 -16.92
C ASP A 126 -4.65 -6.26 -16.39
N SER A 127 -3.34 -6.41 -16.37
CA SER A 127 -2.64 -7.52 -15.76
C SER A 127 -1.72 -6.93 -14.69
N GLY A 128 -1.95 -7.34 -13.44
CA GLY A 128 -1.11 -6.94 -12.33
C GLY A 128 -0.85 -8.09 -11.39
N LYS A 129 0.29 -8.04 -10.72
CA LYS A 129 0.74 -9.00 -9.72
C LYS A 129 0.41 -8.49 -8.32
N VAL A 130 0.12 -9.42 -7.42
CA VAL A 130 -0.09 -9.11 -6.00
C VAL A 130 0.85 -9.94 -5.13
N ASP A 131 1.66 -9.26 -4.32
CA ASP A 131 2.46 -9.87 -3.26
C ASP A 131 1.90 -9.45 -1.89
N PHE A 132 1.68 -10.40 -0.99
CA PHE A 132 1.34 -10.12 0.40
C PHE A 132 2.59 -10.21 1.26
N LEU A 133 2.79 -9.24 2.17
CA LEU A 133 3.89 -9.28 3.14
C LEU A 133 3.40 -9.80 4.48
N GLU A 134 4.26 -10.58 5.16
CA GLU A 134 3.98 -11.02 6.53
C GLU A 134 3.78 -9.80 7.44
N SER A 135 2.71 -9.82 8.23
CA SER A 135 2.29 -8.69 9.07
C SER A 135 1.60 -9.21 10.35
N CYS A 136 0.92 -8.33 11.10
CA CYS A 136 0.21 -8.71 12.33
C CYS A 136 -1.13 -9.42 12.03
N ASP A 137 -1.72 -10.10 13.02
CA ASP A 137 -2.97 -10.87 12.85
C ASP A 137 -4.17 -10.04 12.35
N ASP A 138 -4.21 -8.75 12.70
CA ASP A 138 -5.23 -7.78 12.28
C ASP A 138 -4.70 -6.76 11.26
N CYS A 139 -3.61 -7.11 10.59
CA CYS A 139 -2.97 -6.32 9.54
C CYS A 139 -2.96 -7.12 8.22
N MET A 140 -3.05 -6.42 7.10
CA MET A 140 -2.69 -6.98 5.80
C MET A 140 -1.84 -5.95 5.07
N THR A 141 -0.71 -6.39 4.54
CA THR A 141 0.15 -5.56 3.70
C THR A 141 0.18 -6.17 2.30
N MET A 142 -0.21 -5.38 1.31
CA MET A 142 -0.30 -5.80 -0.08
C MET A 142 0.58 -4.89 -0.93
N ILE A 143 1.37 -5.50 -1.81
CA ILE A 143 2.01 -4.84 -2.93
C ILE A 143 1.28 -5.25 -4.18
N TYR A 144 0.72 -4.28 -4.89
CA TYR A 144 0.15 -4.49 -6.21
C TYR A 144 1.08 -3.83 -7.24
N ASP A 145 1.33 -4.51 -8.36
CA ASP A 145 2.19 -4.06 -9.43
C ASP A 145 1.51 -4.30 -10.77
N SER A 146 1.27 -3.26 -11.55
CA SER A 146 0.80 -3.41 -12.93
C SER A 146 1.46 -2.41 -13.86
N GLU A 147 1.55 -2.77 -15.14
CA GLU A 147 2.05 -1.85 -16.17
C GLU A 147 1.17 -0.59 -16.30
N THR A 148 -0.15 -0.73 -16.09
CA THR A 148 -1.13 0.34 -16.30
C THR A 148 -1.20 1.32 -15.13
N TYR A 149 -1.13 0.81 -13.90
CA TYR A 149 -1.38 1.60 -12.69
C TYR A 149 -0.12 1.81 -11.85
N GLY A 150 0.99 1.14 -12.20
CA GLY A 150 2.24 1.14 -11.45
C GLY A 150 2.14 0.36 -10.14
N ARG A 151 3.09 0.59 -9.24
CA ARG A 151 3.11 -0.11 -7.96
C ARG A 151 2.35 0.65 -6.89
N TYR A 152 1.76 -0.10 -5.99
CA TYR A 152 1.14 0.40 -4.76
C TYR A 152 1.63 -0.43 -3.59
N LEU A 153 1.94 0.26 -2.49
CA LEU A 153 2.05 -0.34 -1.18
C LEU A 153 0.78 0.02 -0.40
N LEU A 154 0.00 -0.99 -0.03
CA LEU A 154 -1.31 -0.86 0.56
C LEU A 154 -1.32 -1.57 1.92
N LEU A 155 -1.59 -0.81 2.98
CA LEU A 155 -1.63 -1.32 4.34
C LEU A 155 -3.05 -1.22 4.87
N TYR A 156 -3.55 -2.36 5.34
CA TYR A 156 -4.91 -2.53 5.79
C TYR A 156 -4.96 -2.96 7.25
N ARG A 157 -6.10 -2.68 7.88
CA ARG A 157 -6.48 -3.25 9.18
C ARG A 157 -7.76 -4.04 9.02
N ARG A 158 -7.90 -5.11 9.81
CA ARG A 158 -9.11 -5.92 9.82
C ARG A 158 -10.32 -5.04 10.13
N ASP A 159 -11.46 -5.31 9.50
CA ASP A 159 -12.70 -4.58 9.81
C ASP A 159 -12.98 -4.63 11.32
N GLY A 160 -13.41 -3.50 11.87
CA GLY A 160 -13.54 -3.23 13.30
C GLY A 160 -12.26 -2.75 14.02
N HIS A 161 -11.06 -2.98 13.48
CA HIS A 161 -9.78 -2.61 14.12
C HIS A 161 -9.12 -1.33 13.55
N HIS A 162 -9.79 -0.66 12.62
CA HIS A 162 -9.30 0.53 11.92
C HIS A 162 -9.70 1.87 12.58
N ARG A 163 -10.44 1.84 13.70
CA ARG A 163 -11.05 3.04 14.30
C ARG A 163 -10.18 3.76 15.32
N ASP A 164 -9.10 3.15 15.78
CA ASP A 164 -8.16 3.78 16.70
C ASP A 164 -7.18 4.66 15.92
N VAL A 165 -7.58 5.90 15.70
CA VAL A 165 -6.81 6.89 14.94
C VAL A 165 -5.46 7.20 15.60
N GLU A 166 -5.38 7.16 16.93
CA GLU A 166 -4.12 7.41 17.65
C GLU A 166 -3.15 6.22 17.49
N GLN A 167 -3.67 4.99 17.52
CA GLN A 167 -2.88 3.82 17.16
C GLN A 167 -2.39 3.93 15.70
N MET A 168 -3.25 4.35 14.77
CA MET A 168 -2.85 4.51 13.36
C MET A 168 -1.71 5.52 13.18
N LYS A 169 -1.77 6.67 13.85
CA LYS A 169 -0.69 7.66 13.86
C LYS A 169 0.61 7.08 14.43
N ALA A 170 0.52 6.27 15.49
CA ALA A 170 1.69 5.64 16.10
C ALA A 170 2.40 4.67 15.13
N HIS A 171 1.67 4.09 14.17
CA HIS A 171 2.25 3.20 13.16
C HIS A 171 2.81 3.92 11.92
N GLN A 172 2.57 5.23 11.75
CA GLN A 172 2.95 5.96 10.54
C GLN A 172 4.45 5.85 10.22
N ALA A 173 5.32 6.04 11.23
CA ALA A 173 6.77 5.91 11.03
C ALA A 173 7.18 4.50 10.56
N SER A 174 6.48 3.46 11.01
CA SER A 174 6.73 2.09 10.58
C SER A 174 6.28 1.84 9.14
N HIS A 175 5.18 2.46 8.72
CA HIS A 175 4.69 2.39 7.34
C HIS A 175 5.65 3.12 6.38
N GLU A 176 6.12 4.31 6.76
CA GLU A 176 7.10 5.08 5.99
C GLU A 176 8.43 4.32 5.84
N LYS A 177 8.90 3.68 6.91
CA LYS A 177 10.08 2.81 6.87
C LYS A 177 9.88 1.65 5.89
N LEU A 178 8.74 0.97 5.94
CA LEU A 178 8.42 -0.12 5.01
C LEU A 178 8.41 0.39 3.56
N ALA A 179 7.81 1.56 3.31
CA ALA A 179 7.76 2.16 1.99
C ALA A 179 9.17 2.43 1.43
N LYS A 180 10.07 2.98 2.24
CA LYS A 180 11.47 3.21 1.84
C LYS A 180 12.22 1.89 1.58
N CYS A 181 11.98 0.86 2.39
CA CYS A 181 12.52 -0.49 2.18
C CYS A 181 12.11 -1.10 0.84
N TRP A 182 10.92 -0.74 0.34
CA TRP A 182 10.40 -1.15 -0.96
C TRP A 182 10.56 -0.07 -2.05
N HIS A 183 11.31 0.98 -1.75
CA HIS A 183 11.66 2.10 -2.64
C HIS A 183 10.45 2.88 -3.19
N PHE A 184 9.37 2.99 -2.41
CA PHE A 184 8.27 3.89 -2.72
C PHE A 184 8.58 5.34 -2.31
N PRO A 185 8.11 6.33 -3.08
CA PRO A 185 8.17 7.74 -2.66
C PRO A 185 7.22 7.99 -1.48
N LEU A 186 7.42 9.09 -0.75
CA LEU A 186 6.58 9.46 0.41
C LEU A 186 5.82 10.78 0.25
N GLU A 187 5.75 11.31 -0.97
CA GLU A 187 5.18 12.64 -1.23
C GLU A 187 3.63 12.65 -1.25
N HIS A 188 3.02 11.56 -1.70
CA HIS A 188 1.56 11.47 -1.91
C HIS A 188 0.97 10.24 -1.21
N VAL A 189 1.03 10.26 0.11
CA VAL A 189 0.54 9.18 0.97
C VAL A 189 -0.95 9.36 1.27
N PHE A 190 -1.71 8.28 1.12
CA PHE A 190 -3.06 8.17 1.65
C PHE A 190 -3.01 7.75 3.13
N ILE A 191 -3.81 8.42 3.95
CA ILE A 191 -4.01 8.07 5.36
C ILE A 191 -5.51 8.12 5.65
N TYR A 192 -6.07 7.02 6.10
CA TYR A 192 -7.49 6.98 6.47
C TYR A 192 -7.75 7.79 7.74
N ASP A 193 -8.84 8.55 7.74
CA ASP A 193 -9.17 9.52 8.78
C ASP A 193 -9.91 8.91 10.00
N GLY A 194 -10.30 7.64 9.91
CA GLY A 194 -11.04 6.94 10.96
C GLY A 194 -12.55 7.21 10.99
N VAL A 195 -13.06 8.08 10.09
CA VAL A 195 -14.45 8.56 10.15
C VAL A 195 -15.21 8.42 8.83
N ALA A 196 -14.54 8.34 7.69
CA ALA A 196 -15.21 8.13 6.40
C ALA A 196 -15.93 6.77 6.37
N ASP A 197 -17.20 6.75 5.92
CA ASP A 197 -17.99 5.53 5.77
C ASP A 197 -17.50 4.71 4.55
N PHE A 198 -18.13 3.58 4.26
CA PHE A 198 -17.77 2.73 3.13
C PHE A 198 -18.90 2.62 2.10
N CYS A 199 -18.51 2.56 0.83
CA CYS A 199 -19.38 2.18 -0.27
C CYS A 199 -19.95 0.79 -0.01
N HIS A 200 -21.28 0.66 -0.03
CA HIS A 200 -22.01 -0.62 0.04
C HIS A 200 -21.36 -1.65 1.00
N LYS A 201 -21.72 -1.59 2.29
CA LYS A 201 -21.06 -2.37 3.38
C LYS A 201 -20.92 -3.87 3.15
N LYS A 202 -21.68 -4.45 2.21
CA LYS A 202 -21.51 -5.83 1.73
C LYS A 202 -21.82 -5.90 0.24
N SER A 203 -21.20 -6.87 -0.42
CA SER A 203 -21.67 -7.37 -1.71
C SER A 203 -23.17 -7.69 -1.61
N ALA A 204 -23.99 -7.05 -2.45
CA ALA A 204 -25.41 -7.41 -2.54
C ALA A 204 -25.50 -8.89 -2.90
N PRO A 205 -26.45 -9.67 -2.32
CA PRO A 205 -26.67 -11.04 -2.78
C PRO A 205 -26.93 -10.98 -4.29
N GLU A 206 -26.31 -11.88 -5.06
CA GLU A 206 -26.69 -12.09 -6.45
C GLU A 206 -28.20 -12.18 -6.52
N GLU A 207 -28.80 -11.31 -7.34
CA GLU A 207 -30.22 -11.34 -7.63
C GLU A 207 -30.52 -12.74 -8.14
N LYS A 208 -31.21 -13.56 -7.32
CA LYS A 208 -31.69 -14.86 -7.76
C LYS A 208 -32.60 -14.57 -8.93
N THR A 209 -32.14 -14.85 -10.14
CA THR A 209 -33.03 -14.96 -11.29
C THR A 209 -34.01 -16.06 -10.93
N GLU A 210 -35.21 -15.68 -10.49
CA GLU A 210 -36.33 -16.61 -10.44
C GLU A 210 -36.56 -17.06 -11.89
N GLU A 211 -36.18 -18.29 -12.19
CA GLU A 211 -36.69 -18.99 -13.36
C GLU A 211 -38.22 -19.02 -13.25
N HIS A 212 -38.89 -18.42 -14.24
CA HIS A 212 -40.32 -18.54 -14.47
C HIS A 212 -40.57 -19.20 -15.82
#